data_AF-A0A8T7K5N8-F1
#
_entry.id   AF-A0A8T7K5N8-F1
#
_cell.length_a   1.000
_cell.length_b   1.000
_cell.length_c   1.000
_cell.angle_alpha   90.00
_cell.angle_beta   90.00
_cell.angle_gamma   90.00
#
_symmetry.space_group_name_H-M   'P 1'
#
loop_
_entity.id
_entity.type
_entity.pdbx_description
1 polymer ?
#
loop_
_entity_poly.entity_id
_entity_poly.type
_entity_poly.pdbx_seq_one_letter_code
_entity_poly.pdbx_strand_id
1 'polypeptide(L)'
;MVSGTGKHFTSVSLGLALVGGLGVTLMCVAGGIGVIEGANADSGVIGLLFAGGLGLFIVGAAGWFFVEQPHKHFDDIEQPMYHGHEEHHQDEAHGEEAHGH
;
A
#
# COMPACT_ATOMS: atom_id res chain seq x y z
N MET A 1 -6.25 -10.73 -24.97
CA MET A 1 -5.85 -9.50 -24.25
C MET A 1 -6.10 -9.75 -22.77
N VAL A 2 -5.06 -10.11 -22.01
CA VAL A 2 -5.15 -10.21 -20.55
C VAL A 2 -5.07 -8.80 -19.99
N SER A 3 -6.18 -8.31 -19.45
CA SER A 3 -6.20 -7.09 -18.66
C SER A 3 -5.77 -7.48 -17.25
N GLY A 4 -4.47 -7.37 -16.97
CA GLY A 4 -3.93 -7.53 -15.63
C GLY A 4 -4.53 -6.45 -14.73
N THR A 5 -5.53 -6.82 -13.94
CA THR A 5 -6.21 -5.92 -13.01
C THR A 5 -5.40 -5.88 -11.71
N GLY A 6 -4.19 -5.32 -11.76
CA GLY A 6 -3.48 -4.95 -10.54
C GLY A 6 -4.23 -3.82 -9.85
N LYS A 7 -4.36 -3.85 -8.51
CA LYS A 7 -4.94 -2.73 -7.75
C LYS A 7 -4.25 -1.43 -8.17
N HIS A 8 -4.96 -0.60 -8.93
CA HIS A 8 -4.43 0.68 -9.39
C HIS A 8 -4.43 1.63 -8.20
N PHE A 9 -3.25 2.07 -7.77
CA PHE A 9 -3.12 3.15 -6.80
C PHE A 9 -3.87 4.36 -7.35
N THR A 10 -4.95 4.75 -6.68
CA THR A 10 -5.72 5.92 -7.10
C THR A 10 -4.98 7.19 -6.68
N SER A 11 -5.16 8.29 -7.41
CA SER A 11 -4.60 9.59 -7.03
C SER A 11 -5.05 10.03 -5.63
N VAL A 12 -6.24 9.60 -5.19
CA VAL A 12 -6.76 9.85 -3.84
C VAL A 12 -5.99 9.05 -2.80
N SER A 13 -5.79 7.74 -3.02
CA SER A 13 -5.00 6.88 -2.12
C SER A 13 -3.55 7.37 -2.02
N LEU A 14 -2.97 7.87 -3.11
CA LEU A 14 -1.65 8.51 -3.11
C LEU A 14 -1.64 9.80 -2.26
N GLY A 15 -2.64 10.67 -2.42
CA GLY A 15 -2.75 11.90 -1.62
C GLY A 15 -2.87 11.60 -0.12
N LEU A 16 -3.67 10.61 0.25
CA LEU A 16 -3.84 10.16 1.63
C LEU A 16 -2.55 9.56 2.20
N ALA A 17 -1.80 8.80 1.39
CA ALA A 17 -0.49 8.28 1.76
C ALA A 17 0.53 9.41 1.99
N LEU A 18 0.53 10.46 1.17
CA LEU A 18 1.39 11.63 1.37
C LEU A 18 1.02 12.40 2.65
N VAL A 19 -0.27 12.60 2.92
CA VAL A 19 -0.74 13.25 4.16
C VAL A 19 -0.34 12.42 5.39
N GLY A 20 -0.57 11.11 5.35
CA GLY A 20 -0.18 10.21 6.43
C GLY A 20 1.35 10.15 6.65
N GLY A 21 2.10 10.04 5.55
CA GLY A 21 3.57 10.02 5.57
C GLY A 21 4.18 11.33 6.05
N LEU A 22 3.60 12.48 5.68
CA LEU A 22 3.97 13.79 6.22
C LEU A 22 3.77 13.83 7.74
N GLY A 23 2.63 13.31 8.22
CA GLY A 23 2.36 13.22 9.65
C GLY A 23 3.43 12.45 10.42
N VAL A 24 3.82 11.28 9.92
CA VAL A 24 4.92 10.48 10.48
C VAL A 24 6.26 11.23 10.42
N THR A 25 6.54 11.89 9.30
CA THR A 25 7.78 12.66 9.12
C THR A 25 7.90 13.77 10.17
N LEU A 26 6.82 14.51 10.44
CA LEU A 26 6.81 15.54 11.48
C LEU A 26 7.04 14.98 12.88
N MET A 27 6.46 13.82 13.20
CA MET A 27 6.71 13.14 14.49
C MET A 27 8.18 12.73 14.64
N CYS A 28 8.80 12.22 13.58
CA CYS A 28 10.23 11.90 13.57
C CYS A 28 11.10 13.15 13.77
N VAL A 29 10.76 14.26 13.09
CA VAL A 29 11.47 15.54 13.25
C VAL A 29 11.33 16.07 14.68
N ALA A 30 10.13 16.02 15.27
CA ALA A 30 9.90 16.41 16.65
C ALA A 30 10.76 15.60 17.64
N GLY A 31 10.83 14.29 17.45
CA GLY A 31 11.72 13.41 18.23
C GLY A 31 13.20 13.75 18.04
N GLY A 32 13.61 14.02 16.80
CA GLY A 32 14.98 14.44 16.47
C GLY A 32 15.39 15.74 17.17
N ILE A 33 14.53 16.76 17.15
CA ILE A 33 14.75 18.03 17.86
C ILE A 33 14.88 17.77 19.37
N GLY A 34 13.96 17.00 19.95
CA GLY A 34 14.01 16.67 21.38
C GLY A 34 15.30 15.95 21.80
N VAL A 35 15.84 15.06 20.96
CA VAL A 35 17.10 14.38 21.22
C VAL A 35 18.31 15.32 21.08
N ILE A 36 18.33 16.19 20.06
CA ILE A 36 19.45 17.08 19.78
C ILE A 36 19.53 18.21 20.82
N GLU A 37 18.40 18.83 21.17
CA GLU A 37 18.37 19.99 22.07
C GLU A 37 18.27 19.60 23.54
N GLY A 38 17.75 18.40 23.85
CA GLY A 38 17.68 17.86 25.21
C GLY A 38 16.95 18.81 26.17
N ALA A 39 17.64 19.25 27.22
CA ALA A 39 17.05 20.13 28.25
C ALA A 39 16.71 21.56 27.75
N ASN A 40 17.28 21.98 26.61
CA ASN A 40 16.98 23.28 26.00
C ASN A 40 15.79 23.23 25.04
N ALA A 41 15.23 22.05 24.80
CA ALA A 41 14.22 21.86 23.79
C ALA A 41 12.89 22.54 24.15
N ASP A 42 12.31 23.26 23.19
CA ASP A 42 11.00 23.89 23.38
C ASP A 42 9.89 22.83 23.34
N SER A 43 9.36 22.52 24.52
CA SER A 43 8.26 21.57 24.70
C SER A 43 6.98 21.94 23.93
N GLY A 44 6.72 23.23 23.71
CA GLY A 44 5.57 23.70 22.93
C GLY A 44 5.75 23.41 21.45
N VAL A 45 6.93 23.67 20.90
CA VAL A 45 7.25 23.37 19.49
C VAL A 45 7.24 21.86 19.24
N ILE A 46 7.88 21.07 20.11
CA ILE A 46 7.88 19.61 20.00
C ILE A 46 6.46 19.05 20.10
N GLY A 47 5.69 19.52 21.10
CA GLY A 47 4.31 19.11 21.30
C GLY A 47 3.43 19.42 20.09
N LEU A 48 3.58 20.61 19.50
CA LEU A 48 2.85 21.02 18.30
C LEU A 48 3.22 20.16 17.08
N LEU A 49 4.51 19.95 16.83
CA LEU A 49 4.97 19.13 15.69
C LEU A 49 4.53 17.68 15.84
N PHE A 50 4.62 17.12 17.04
CA PHE A 50 4.20 15.75 17.30
C PHE A 50 2.68 15.60 17.22
N ALA A 51 1.90 16.44 17.90
CA ALA A 51 0.45 16.37 17.89
C ALA A 51 -0.13 16.71 16.50
N GLY A 52 0.44 17.70 15.81
CA GLY A 52 0.10 18.02 14.43
C GLY A 52 0.42 16.87 13.47
N GLY A 53 1.60 16.25 13.63
CA GLY A 53 1.98 15.05 12.89
C GLY A 53 1.03 13.88 13.13
N LEU A 54 0.66 13.65 14.39
CA LEU A 54 -0.32 12.63 14.77
C LEU A 54 -1.70 12.91 14.16
N GLY A 55 -2.15 14.17 14.17
CA GLY A 55 -3.41 14.57 13.55
C GLY A 55 -3.42 14.30 12.04
N LEU A 56 -2.37 14.68 11.33
CA LEU A 56 -2.22 14.39 9.90
C LEU A 56 -2.17 12.89 9.61
N PHE A 57 -1.46 12.12 10.44
CA PHE A 57 -1.42 10.67 10.33
C PHE A 57 -2.81 10.05 10.50
N ILE A 58 -3.57 10.45 11.53
CA ILE A 58 -4.93 9.97 11.77
C ILE A 58 -5.84 10.31 10.59
N VAL A 59 -5.77 11.53 10.05
CA VAL A 59 -6.58 11.93 8.89
C VAL A 59 -6.22 11.11 7.65
N GLY A 60 -4.94 10.90 7.38
CA GLY A 60 -4.49 10.07 6.26
C GLY A 60 -4.94 8.61 6.40
N ALA A 61 -4.76 8.01 7.59
CA ALA A 61 -5.12 6.62 7.86
C ALA A 61 -6.65 6.40 7.87
N ALA A 62 -7.40 7.28 8.53
CA ALA A 62 -8.86 7.22 8.56
C ALA A 62 -9.44 7.43 7.15
N GLY A 63 -8.96 8.46 6.43
CA GLY A 63 -9.36 8.71 5.05
C GLY A 63 -9.11 7.49 4.15
N TRP A 64 -7.94 6.86 4.28
CA TRP A 64 -7.62 5.64 3.55
C TRP A 64 -8.58 4.49 3.88
N PHE A 65 -8.87 4.28 5.16
CA PHE A 65 -9.81 3.26 5.60
C PHE A 65 -11.21 3.44 5.00
N PHE A 66 -11.71 4.68 4.90
CA PHE A 66 -13.01 4.95 4.29
C PHE A 66 -13.03 4.85 2.77
N VAL A 67 -11.90 5.09 2.10
CA VAL A 67 -11.77 5.00 0.64
C VAL A 67 -11.63 3.56 0.19
N GLU A 68 -10.67 2.82 0.74
CA GLU A 68 -10.41 1.43 0.35
C GLU A 68 -11.41 0.45 0.97
N GLN A 69 -12.11 0.88 2.04
CA GLN A 69 -13.12 0.09 2.75
C GLN A 69 -12.69 -1.37 2.94
N PRO A 70 -11.51 -1.62 3.55
CA PRO A 70 -10.92 -2.95 3.57
C PRO A 70 -11.88 -3.96 4.20
N HIS A 71 -12.69 -3.52 5.18
CA HIS A 71 -13.74 -4.29 5.86
C HIS A 71 -14.74 -5.00 4.93
N LYS A 72 -14.94 -4.52 3.69
CA LYS A 72 -15.85 -5.14 2.72
C LYS A 72 -15.22 -6.27 1.91
N HIS A 73 -13.89 -6.35 1.88
CA HIS A 73 -13.12 -7.32 1.10
C HIS A 73 -12.49 -8.43 1.96
N PHE A 74 -12.85 -8.51 3.24
CA PHE A 74 -12.35 -9.58 4.14
C PHE A 74 -12.96 -10.95 3.86
N ASP A 75 -14.05 -11.03 3.08
CA ASP A 75 -14.74 -12.29 2.74
C ASP A 75 -14.10 -13.03 1.54
N ASP A 76 -13.23 -12.36 0.77
CA ASP A 76 -12.55 -12.95 -0.40
C ASP A 76 -11.29 -13.76 -0.02
N ILE A 77 -11.17 -14.20 1.25
CA ILE A 77 -9.97 -14.91 1.76
C ILE A 77 -9.84 -16.33 1.19
N GLU A 78 -10.96 -16.91 0.72
CA GLU A 78 -11.00 -18.25 0.13
C GLU A 78 -10.51 -18.28 -1.32
N GLN A 79 -10.44 -17.13 -1.99
CA GLN A 79 -9.87 -17.03 -3.33
C GLN A 79 -8.39 -16.62 -3.24
N PRO A 80 -7.45 -17.51 -3.58
CA PRO A 80 -6.05 -17.12 -3.65
C PRO A 80 -5.91 -16.02 -4.70
N MET A 81 -5.30 -14.90 -4.30
CA MET A 81 -4.98 -13.78 -5.19
C MET A 81 -3.96 -14.16 -6.29
N TYR A 82 -3.44 -15.39 -6.24
CA TYR A 82 -2.49 -15.98 -7.18
C TYR A 82 -3.22 -16.95 -8.12
N HIS A 83 -3.45 -16.52 -9.36
CA HIS A 83 -3.78 -17.44 -10.45
C HIS A 83 -2.43 -17.97 -10.93
N GLY A 84 -2.18 -19.25 -10.73
CA GLY A 84 -0.88 -19.87 -11.00
C GLY A 84 -0.37 -19.59 -12.42
N HIS A 85 0.93 -19.80 -12.61
CA HIS A 85 1.50 -20.08 -13.92
C HIS A 85 0.76 -21.26 -14.55
N GLU A 86 -0.36 -21.01 -15.22
CA GLU A 86 -1.10 -22.05 -15.92
C GLU A 86 -0.44 -22.31 -17.30
N GLU A 87 0.17 -23.50 -17.36
CA GLU A 87 0.05 -24.44 -18.47
C GLU A 87 0.99 -24.28 -19.70
N HIS A 88 2.25 -24.71 -19.54
CA HIS A 88 3.04 -25.30 -20.63
C HIS A 88 2.73 -26.80 -20.81
N HIS A 89 1.45 -27.17 -20.85
CA HIS A 89 1.02 -28.51 -21.23
C HIS A 89 0.07 -28.40 -22.42
N GLN A 90 0.64 -28.16 -23.61
CA GLN A 90 0.00 -28.63 -24.83
C GLN A 90 0.72 -29.91 -25.22
N ASP A 91 0.11 -31.03 -24.83
CA ASP A 91 0.35 -32.33 -25.42
C ASP A 91 0.09 -32.23 -26.94
N GLU A 92 1.17 -32.13 -27.72
CA GLU A 92 1.12 -32.31 -29.17
C GLU A 92 0.89 -33.80 -29.46
N ALA A 93 -0.38 -34.20 -29.55
CA ALA A 93 -0.77 -35.47 -30.15
C ALA A 93 -1.68 -35.22 -31.36
N HIS A 94 -1.24 -35.77 -32.50
CA HIS A 94 -1.95 -35.97 -33.77
C HIS A 94 -1.88 -34.84 -34.82
N GLY A 95 -0.70 -34.69 -35.40
CA GLY A 95 -0.51 -34.29 -36.80
C GLY A 95 -0.02 -35.49 -37.62
N GLU A 96 -0.94 -36.12 -38.34
CA GLU A 96 -0.72 -37.27 -39.21
C GLU A 96 -0.11 -36.82 -40.54
N GLU A 97 1.19 -37.01 -40.78
CA GLU A 97 1.78 -37.01 -42.13
C GLU A 97 3.00 -37.96 -42.27
N ALA A 98 2.87 -38.89 -43.22
CA ALA A 98 3.89 -39.44 -44.13
C ALA A 98 4.91 -40.53 -43.69
N HIS A 99 4.59 -41.79 -44.02
CA HIS A 99 5.52 -42.80 -44.58
C HIS A 99 4.68 -43.59 -45.62
N GLY A 100 4.98 -43.72 -46.91
CA GLY A 100 6.27 -43.95 -47.54
C GLY A 100 6.39 -45.43 -47.93
N HIS A 101 5.71 -45.86 -49.01
CA HIS A 101 6.06 -46.91 -50.00
C HIS A 101 4.83 -47.41 -50.77
#